data_AF-A0A932LTC8-F1
#
_entry.id   AF-A0A932LTC8-F1
#
_cell.length_a   1.000
_cell.length_b   1.000
_cell.length_c   1.000
_cell.angle_alpha   90.00
_cell.angle_beta   90.00
_cell.angle_gamma   90.00
#
_symmetry.space_group_name_H-M   'P 1'
#
loop_
_entity.id
_entity.type
_entity.pdbx_description
1 polymer ?
#
loop_
_entity_poly.entity_id
_entity_poly.type
_entity_poly.pdbx_seq_one_letter_code
_entity_poly.pdbx_strand_id
1 'polypeptide(L)' 'GLMRLFGVEHKVAAPGALIGASNFFELAVATAIALFGPGSGAALATVVGVLIEVPVMLSVCSVCNRTRHWFP' A
#
# COMPACT_ATOMS: atom_id res chain seq x y z
N GLY A 1 2.34 6.96 -13.51
CA GLY A 1 1.91 6.80 -14.92
C GLY A 1 0.84 7.82 -15.26
N LEU A 2 -0.39 7.61 -14.80
CA LEU A 2 -1.54 8.46 -15.10
C LEU A 2 -1.38 9.92 -14.61
N MET A 3 -0.92 10.13 -13.37
CA MET A 3 -0.70 11.48 -12.82
C MET A 3 0.42 12.26 -13.54
N ARG A 4 1.38 11.55 -14.16
CA ARG A 4 2.41 12.16 -15.01
C ARG A 4 1.81 12.62 -16.34
N LEU A 5 0.91 11.83 -16.93
CA LEU A 5 0.17 12.19 -18.15
C LEU A 5 -0.71 13.44 -17.94
N PHE A 6 -1.30 13.58 -16.74
CA PHE A 6 -2.09 14.75 -16.36
C PHE A 6 -1.25 15.95 -15.88
N GLY A 7 0.08 15.88 -15.95
CA GLY A 7 0.97 17.00 -15.57
C GLY A 7 0.94 17.37 -14.09
N VAL A 8 0.52 16.44 -13.21
CA VAL A 8 0.41 16.71 -11.77
C VAL A 8 1.81 16.73 -11.13
N GLU A 9 2.08 17.75 -10.31
CA GLU A 9 3.35 17.87 -9.57
C GLU A 9 3.62 16.62 -8.72
N HIS A 10 4.90 16.25 -8.60
CA HIS A 10 5.33 15.08 -7.83
C HIS A 10 4.80 15.07 -6.39
N LYS A 11 4.72 16.24 -5.76
CA LYS A 11 4.26 16.40 -4.36
C LYS A 11 2.83 15.95 -4.14
N VAL A 12 2.00 15.96 -5.17
CA VAL A 12 0.59 15.50 -5.13
C VAL A 12 0.49 14.11 -5.76
N ALA A 13 1.24 13.87 -6.84
CA ALA A 13 1.18 12.62 -7.57
C ALA A 13 1.72 11.42 -6.78
N ALA A 14 2.83 11.56 -6.05
CA ALA A 14 3.41 10.46 -5.30
C ALA A 14 2.54 10.01 -4.10
N PRO A 15 2.07 10.91 -3.22
CA PRO A 15 1.16 10.52 -2.13
C PRO A 15 -0.17 10.00 -2.66
N GLY A 16 -0.74 10.62 -3.70
CA GLY A 16 -2.00 10.16 -4.30
C GLY A 16 -1.90 8.76 -4.89
N ALA A 17 -0.78 8.42 -5.55
CA ALA A 17 -0.55 7.08 -6.07
C ALA A 17 -0.36 6.04 -4.96
N LEU A 18 0.29 6.40 -3.85
CA LEU A 18 0.45 5.53 -2.69
C LEU A 18 -0.91 5.27 -2.02
N ILE A 19 -1.71 6.31 -1.75
CA ILE A 19 -3.04 6.16 -1.16
C ILE A 19 -3.95 5.28 -2.01
N GLY A 20 -3.93 5.45 -3.34
CA GLY A 20 -4.73 4.63 -4.25
C GLY A 20 -4.25 3.18 -4.37
N ALA A 21 -2.99 2.89 -4.03
CA ALA A 21 -2.43 1.54 -4.07
C ALA A 21 -2.51 0.82 -2.71
N SER A 22 -2.60 1.56 -1.60
CA SER A 22 -2.70 1.02 -0.24
C SER A 22 -4.06 0.39 0.04
N ASN A 23 -4.08 -0.70 0.82
CA ASN A 23 -5.29 -1.35 1.31
C ASN A 23 -5.35 -1.24 2.84
N PHE A 24 -6.52 -1.47 3.46
CA PHE A 24 -6.66 -1.48 4.93
C PHE A 24 -6.52 -2.88 5.50
N PHE A 25 -5.29 -3.29 5.69
CA PHE A 25 -4.94 -4.65 6.06
C PHE A 25 -5.20 -4.93 7.54
N GLU A 26 -5.10 -3.92 8.40
CA GLU A 26 -5.52 -3.98 9.80
C GLU A 26 -7.01 -4.35 9.94
N LEU A 27 -7.87 -3.77 9.08
CA LEU A 27 -9.30 -4.12 9.03
C LEU A 27 -9.52 -5.55 8.52
N ALA A 28 -8.72 -5.99 7.55
CA ALA A 28 -8.77 -7.34 7.02
C ALA A 28 -8.37 -8.39 8.08
N VAL A 29 -7.33 -8.13 8.87
CA VAL A 29 -6.91 -8.99 9.98
C VAL A 29 -8.01 -9.07 11.05
N ALA A 30 -8.56 -7.92 11.46
CA ALA A 30 -9.65 -7.89 12.45
C ALA A 30 -10.86 -8.72 12.00
N THR A 31 -11.22 -8.59 10.71
CA THR A 31 -12.34 -9.34 10.12
C THR A 31 -12.05 -10.83 10.01
N ALA A 32 -10.84 -11.22 9.61
CA ALA A 32 -10.44 -12.62 9.51
C ALA A 32 -10.43 -13.31 10.88
N ILE A 33 -9.95 -12.63 11.92
CA ILE A 33 -9.99 -13.14 13.30
C ILE A 33 -11.45 -13.23 13.79
N ALA A 34 -12.28 -12.23 13.51
CA ALA A 34 -13.67 -12.21 13.95
C ALA A 34 -14.54 -13.32 13.32
N LEU A 35 -14.30 -13.64 12.04
CA LEU A 35 -15.10 -14.63 11.30
C LEU A 35 -14.56 -16.06 11.44
N PHE A 36 -13.24 -16.24 11.41
CA PHE A 36 -12.62 -17.57 11.32
C PHE A 36 -11.86 -17.97 12.59
N GLY A 37 -11.72 -17.07 13.55
CA GLY A 37 -10.95 -17.28 14.77
C GLY A 37 -9.43 -17.14 14.55
N PRO A 38 -8.67 -16.87 15.63
CA PRO A 38 -7.24 -16.53 15.54
C PRO A 38 -6.33 -17.70 15.13
N GLY A 39 -6.77 -18.95 15.33
CA GLY A 39 -6.01 -20.15 14.94
C GLY A 39 -6.24 -20.61 13.50
N SER A 40 -7.08 -19.91 12.73
CA SER A 40 -7.41 -20.30 11.37
C SER A 40 -6.31 -19.92 10.37
N GLY A 41 -6.19 -20.69 9.28
CA GLY A 41 -5.29 -20.37 8.18
C GLY A 41 -5.59 -19.03 7.50
N ALA A 42 -6.86 -18.59 7.53
CA ALA A 42 -7.29 -17.29 7.03
C ALA A 42 -6.71 -16.14 7.87
N ALA A 43 -6.78 -16.23 9.21
CA ALA A 43 -6.18 -15.24 10.10
C ALA A 43 -4.65 -15.17 9.91
N LEU A 44 -3.96 -16.32 9.82
CA LEU A 44 -2.52 -16.37 9.58
C LEU A 44 -2.13 -15.71 8.25
N ALA A 45 -2.85 -16.01 7.16
CA ALA A 45 -2.60 -15.42 5.85
C ALA A 45 -2.75 -13.90 5.87
N THR A 46 -3.76 -13.37 6.58
CA THR A 46 -3.92 -11.91 6.70
C THR A 46 -2.81 -11.26 7.50
N VAL A 47 -2.34 -11.85 8.60
CA VAL A 47 -1.24 -11.29 9.39
C VAL A 47 0.07 -11.28 8.59
N VAL A 48 0.37 -12.37 7.88
CA VAL A 48 1.53 -12.44 6.97
C VAL A 48 1.43 -11.39 5.87
N GLY A 49 0.22 -11.14 5.36
CA GLY A 49 -0.05 -10.09 4.39
C GLY A 49 0.34 -8.69 4.89
N VAL A 50 -0.02 -8.32 6.12
CA VAL A 50 0.40 -7.05 6.75
C VAL A 50 1.93 -6.93 6.82
N LEU A 51 2.60 -8.02 7.23
CA LEU A 51 4.06 -8.03 7.36
C LEU A 51 4.78 -7.80 6.02
N ILE A 52 4.16 -8.17 4.91
CA ILE A 52 4.69 -7.95 3.55
C ILE A 52 4.30 -6.57 3.03
N GLU A 53 3.08 -6.10 3.32
CA GLU A 53 2.56 -4.83 2.82
C GLU A 53 3.42 -3.64 3.26
N VAL A 54 3.75 -3.54 4.55
CA VAL A 54 4.49 -2.38 5.09
C VAL A 54 5.86 -2.21 4.40
N PRO A 55 6.71 -3.25 4.28
CA PRO A 55 7.95 -3.18 3.50
C PRO A 55 7.74 -2.80 2.03
N VAL A 56 6.70 -3.35 1.40
CA VAL A 56 6.38 -3.05 0.00
C VAL A 56 5.99 -1.59 -0.15
N MET A 57 5.17 -1.03 0.73
CA MET A 57 4.80 0.39 0.74
C MET A 57 6.03 1.29 0.89
N LEU A 58 6.94 0.98 1.81
CA LEU A 58 8.18 1.74 1.99
C LEU A 58 9.08 1.67 0.74
N SER A 59 9.13 0.50 0.10
CA SER A 59 9.88 0.30 -1.15
C SER A 59 9.28 1.13 -2.28
N VAL A 60 7.96 1.13 -2.44
CA VAL A 60 7.25 1.95 -3.44
C VAL A 60 7.46 3.44 -3.16
N CYS A 61 7.40 3.87 -1.88
CA CYS A 61 7.69 5.25 -1.48
C CYS A 61 9.12 5.66 -1.85
N SER A 62 10.11 4.80 -1.61
CA SER A 62 11.49 5.02 -2.03
C SER A 62 11.62 5.17 -3.55
N VAL A 63 10.94 4.33 -4.34
CA VAL A 63 10.89 4.43 -5.81
C VAL A 63 10.23 5.74 -6.26
N CYS A 64 9.12 6.16 -5.63
CA CYS A 64 8.48 7.44 -5.90
C CYS A 64 9.46 8.59 -5.66
N ASN A 65 10.12 8.65 -4.50
CA ASN A 65 11.10 9.69 -4.19
C ASN A 65 12.26 9.75 -5.19
N ARG A 66 12.74 8.59 -5.67
CA ARG A 66 13.82 8.50 -6.66
C ARG A 66 13.40 8.90 -8.08
N THR A 67 12.12 8.77 -8.40
CA THR A 67 11.53 9.15 -9.70
C THR A 67 10.97 10.57 -9.73
N ARG A 68 11.30 11.40 -8.73
CA ARG A 68 10.88 12.81 -8.65
C ARG A 68 11.24 13.64 -9.89
N HIS A 69 12.37 13.34 -10.53
CA HIS A 69 12.83 13.99 -11.76
C HIS A 69 12.01 13.65 -13.02
N TRP A 70 11.09 12.68 -12.96
CA TRP A 70 10.21 12.33 -14.09
C TRP A 70 8.96 13.19 -14.18
N PHE A 71 8.68 13.96 -13.13
CA PHE A 71 7.55 14.87 -13.07
C PHE A 71 8.01 16.28 -13.42
N PRO A 72 7.14 17.07 -14.08
CA PRO A 72 7.42 18.47 -14.38
C PRO A 72 7.60 19.31 -13.10
#